data_AF-A0A0D3JYF2-F1
#
_entry.id   AF-A0A0D3JYF2-F1
#
_cell.length_a   1.000
_cell.length_b   1.000
_cell.length_c   1.000
_cell.angle_alpha   90.00
_cell.angle_beta   90.00
_cell.angle_gamma   90.00
#
_symmetry.space_group_name_H-M   'P 1'
#
loop_
_entity.id
_entity.type
_entity.pdbx_description
1 polymer ?
#
loop_
_entity_poly.entity_id
_entity_poly.type
_entity_poly.pdbx_seq_one_letter_code
_entity_poly.pdbx_strand_id
1 'polypeptide(L)'
;MDAVTKAARRAQIAKDVAAARRDQQGVALSKLEIVEKLNELPAFAIVGADKSFVPLQVQDAAGETTVHDVAVIWTEPQEAQAALAQARAQRPDAAIGTLPLGKAFALCEGWAQAAGASRFRLQAHSKVFPLFLCEELSTDECMPIFLSRAEMVATWEEAMQRSGGRLNPPDKLTVLDLRLLVARMQQGGIQDWSVVKFVGTDRAYAMVEEGQRQETERPPPLE
;
A
#
# COMPACT_ATOMS: atom_id res chain seq x y z
N MET A 1 17.72 31.95 -22.26
CA MET A 1 18.43 31.04 -21.34
C MET A 1 18.65 29.74 -22.09
N ASP A 2 19.90 29.41 -22.39
CA ASP A 2 20.24 28.47 -23.45
C ASP A 2 20.07 26.99 -23.05
N ALA A 3 19.80 26.11 -24.02
CA ALA A 3 19.52 24.69 -23.77
C ALA A 3 20.68 23.97 -23.05
N VAL A 4 21.92 24.42 -23.33
CA VAL A 4 23.16 23.95 -22.70
C VAL A 4 23.19 24.29 -21.21
N THR A 5 22.72 25.48 -20.81
CA THR A 5 22.66 25.91 -19.40
C THR A 5 21.62 25.11 -18.62
N LYS A 6 20.51 24.72 -19.27
CA LYS A 6 19.47 23.88 -18.67
C LYS A 6 19.95 22.43 -18.46
N ALA A 7 20.70 21.88 -19.41
CA ALA A 7 21.29 20.55 -19.31
C ALA A 7 22.35 20.47 -18.20
N ALA A 8 23.26 21.46 -18.13
CA ALA A 8 24.28 21.54 -17.08
C ALA A 8 23.66 21.66 -15.68
N ARG A 9 22.60 22.50 -15.54
CA ARG A 9 21.89 22.63 -14.27
C ARG A 9 21.17 21.34 -13.85
N ARG A 10 20.57 20.60 -14.78
CA ARG A 10 19.97 19.29 -14.51
C ARG A 10 21.00 18.27 -14.06
N ALA A 11 22.16 18.23 -14.72
CA ALA A 11 23.25 17.33 -14.34
C ALA A 11 23.81 17.64 -12.94
N GLN A 12 23.93 18.93 -12.61
CA GLN A 12 24.36 19.34 -11.28
C GLN A 12 23.33 18.98 -10.20
N ILE A 13 22.04 19.24 -10.44
CA ILE A 13 20.97 18.82 -9.52
C ILE A 13 20.99 17.30 -9.31
N ALA A 14 21.12 16.51 -10.38
CA ALA A 14 21.19 15.05 -10.27
C ALA A 14 22.40 14.61 -9.43
N LYS A 15 23.55 15.27 -9.58
CA LYS A 15 24.76 14.98 -8.80
C LYS A 15 24.59 15.31 -7.32
N ASP A 16 23.98 16.44 -7.00
CA ASP A 16 23.72 16.87 -5.63
C ASP A 16 22.71 15.95 -4.94
N VAL A 17 21.65 15.54 -5.66
CA VAL A 17 20.68 14.53 -5.20
C VAL A 17 21.35 13.18 -4.95
N ALA A 18 22.20 12.72 -5.86
CA ALA A 18 22.94 11.46 -5.70
C ALA A 18 23.96 11.49 -4.55
N ALA A 19 24.48 12.67 -4.19
CA ALA A 19 25.33 12.83 -3.00
C ALA A 19 24.48 12.75 -1.72
N ALA A 20 23.37 13.51 -1.64
CA ALA A 20 22.46 13.46 -0.50
C ALA A 20 21.87 12.06 -0.26
N ARG A 21 21.58 11.31 -1.33
CA ARG A 21 21.13 9.91 -1.24
C ARG A 21 22.16 8.99 -0.60
N ARG A 22 23.45 9.15 -0.93
CA ARG A 22 24.53 8.36 -0.32
C ARG A 22 24.64 8.62 1.18
N ASP A 23 24.36 9.84 1.62
CA ASP A 23 24.34 10.18 3.05
C ASP A 23 23.11 9.59 3.78
N GLN A 24 22.04 9.25 3.04
CA GLN A 24 20.82 8.62 3.57
C GLN A 24 20.79 7.10 3.44
N GLN A 25 21.67 6.50 2.64
CA GLN A 25 21.87 5.05 2.60
C GLN A 25 22.28 4.56 3.99
N GLY A 26 21.70 3.47 4.48
CA GLY A 26 21.98 3.00 5.84
C GLY A 26 20.93 3.41 6.86
N VAL A 27 20.22 4.53 6.63
CA VAL A 27 19.45 5.18 7.69
C VAL A 27 18.10 4.49 7.87
N ALA A 28 17.78 4.17 9.12
CA ALA A 28 16.47 3.68 9.51
C ALA A 28 15.42 4.79 9.32
N LEU A 29 14.28 4.43 8.74
CA LEU A 29 13.14 5.34 8.64
C LEU A 29 12.44 5.48 9.99
N SER A 30 12.04 6.70 10.31
CA SER A 30 11.12 6.99 11.40
C SER A 30 9.75 6.37 11.14
N LYS A 31 8.95 6.25 12.21
CA LYS A 31 7.56 5.75 12.09
C LYS A 31 6.72 6.62 11.14
N LEU A 32 6.94 7.94 11.13
CA LEU A 32 6.22 8.86 10.25
C LEU A 32 6.59 8.63 8.79
N GLU A 33 7.88 8.51 8.48
CA GLU A 33 8.34 8.25 7.11
C GLU A 33 7.83 6.91 6.57
N ILE A 34 7.77 5.88 7.42
CA ILE A 34 7.16 4.58 7.04
C ILE A 34 5.68 4.77 6.74
N VAL A 35 4.93 5.48 7.58
CA VAL A 35 3.51 5.78 7.35
C VAL A 35 3.33 6.55 6.04
N GLU A 36 4.12 7.58 5.79
CA GLU A 36 4.06 8.36 4.55
C GLU A 36 4.33 7.51 3.32
N LYS A 37 5.31 6.60 3.40
CA LYS A 37 5.57 5.62 2.33
C LYS A 37 4.39 4.71 2.06
N LEU A 38 3.79 4.18 3.11
CA LEU A 38 2.65 3.28 2.99
C LEU A 38 1.39 4.02 2.53
N ASN A 39 1.29 5.33 2.72
CA ASN A 39 0.15 6.13 2.24
C ASN A 39 0.03 6.17 0.72
N GLU A 40 1.07 5.78 -0.04
CA GLU A 40 0.98 5.57 -1.49
C GLU A 40 -0.05 4.50 -1.87
N LEU A 41 -0.37 3.59 -0.94
CA LEU A 41 -1.27 2.47 -1.16
C LEU A 41 -2.64 2.69 -0.51
N PRO A 42 -3.73 2.33 -1.19
CA PRO A 42 -5.05 2.30 -0.58
C PRO A 42 -5.23 1.08 0.34
N ALA A 43 -6.09 1.25 1.32
CA ALA A 43 -6.64 0.20 2.16
C ALA A 43 -8.16 0.39 2.29
N PHE A 44 -8.84 -0.65 2.71
CA PHE A 44 -10.31 -0.76 2.65
C PHE A 44 -10.85 -1.18 4.00
N ALA A 45 -11.95 -0.58 4.46
CA ALA A 45 -12.61 -0.95 5.70
C ALA A 45 -14.12 -0.90 5.52
N ILE A 46 -14.87 -1.62 6.36
CA ILE A 46 -16.33 -1.46 6.41
C ILE A 46 -16.68 -0.26 7.28
N VAL A 47 -17.51 0.63 6.76
CA VAL A 47 -17.97 1.86 7.44
C VAL A 47 -19.49 1.97 7.41
N GLY A 48 -20.06 2.61 8.43
CA GLY A 48 -21.48 2.96 8.48
C GLY A 48 -21.81 4.21 7.68
N ALA A 49 -23.08 4.61 7.67
CA ALA A 49 -23.55 5.81 6.99
C ALA A 49 -22.88 7.12 7.47
N ASP A 50 -22.43 7.13 8.72
CA ASP A 50 -21.71 8.20 9.43
C ASP A 50 -20.18 8.11 9.27
N LYS A 51 -19.69 7.19 8.42
CA LYS A 51 -18.27 6.90 8.21
C LYS A 51 -17.55 6.34 9.45
N SER A 52 -18.28 5.94 10.48
CA SER A 52 -17.71 5.18 11.61
C SER A 52 -17.30 3.79 11.14
N PHE A 53 -16.19 3.27 11.66
CA PHE A 53 -15.78 1.89 11.38
C PHE A 53 -16.81 0.92 11.95
N VAL A 54 -17.20 -0.07 11.14
CA VAL A 54 -18.10 -1.14 11.56
C VAL A 54 -17.25 -2.29 12.09
N PRO A 55 -17.36 -2.64 13.38
CA PRO A 55 -16.71 -3.83 13.89
C PRO A 55 -17.35 -5.08 13.30
N LEU A 56 -16.52 -6.09 13.02
CA LEU A 56 -16.97 -7.38 12.51
C LEU A 56 -16.53 -8.49 13.45
N GLN A 57 -17.29 -9.58 13.46
CA GLN A 57 -16.85 -10.83 14.09
C GLN A 57 -15.81 -11.48 13.18
N VAL A 58 -14.60 -11.67 13.72
CA VAL A 58 -13.48 -12.26 12.97
C VAL A 58 -13.07 -13.54 13.65
N GLN A 59 -12.90 -14.61 12.87
CA GLN A 59 -12.24 -15.82 13.33
C GLN A 59 -10.73 -15.58 13.42
N ASP A 60 -10.11 -16.06 14.48
CA ASP A 60 -8.67 -15.99 14.64
C ASP A 60 -7.96 -17.04 13.76
N ALA A 61 -6.62 -17.11 13.89
CA ALA A 61 -5.82 -18.04 13.12
C ALA A 61 -6.07 -19.51 13.48
N ALA A 62 -6.63 -19.81 14.66
CA ALA A 62 -7.01 -21.12 15.15
C ALA A 62 -8.46 -21.51 14.79
N GLY A 63 -9.20 -20.60 14.15
CA GLY A 63 -10.62 -20.80 13.80
C GLY A 63 -11.56 -20.54 14.97
N GLU A 64 -11.06 -20.04 16.10
CA GLU A 64 -11.91 -19.61 17.21
C GLU A 64 -12.43 -18.19 16.91
N THR A 65 -13.73 -17.98 17.11
CA THR A 65 -14.32 -16.65 17.00
C THR A 65 -13.76 -15.79 18.14
N THR A 66 -12.82 -14.89 17.84
CA THR A 66 -12.38 -13.91 18.82
C THR A 66 -13.56 -13.00 19.18
N VAL A 67 -13.86 -12.90 20.48
CA VAL A 67 -15.03 -12.21 21.07
C VAL A 67 -14.92 -10.67 21.00
N HIS A 68 -14.06 -10.15 20.14
CA HIS A 68 -13.84 -8.71 20.03
C HIS A 68 -14.39 -8.19 18.72
N ASP A 69 -15.36 -7.28 18.85
CA ASP A 69 -15.79 -6.34 17.82
C ASP A 69 -14.57 -5.53 17.35
N VAL A 70 -13.89 -6.03 16.30
CA VAL A 70 -12.71 -5.40 15.71
C VAL A 70 -13.06 -4.83 14.34
N ALA A 71 -12.64 -3.59 14.08
CA ALA A 71 -12.70 -3.02 12.75
C ALA A 71 -11.56 -3.61 11.90
N VAL A 72 -11.92 -4.39 10.87
CA VAL A 72 -10.94 -4.99 9.96
C VAL A 72 -10.66 -4.03 8.82
N ILE A 73 -9.38 -3.92 8.48
CA ILE A 73 -8.87 -3.17 7.34
C ILE A 73 -8.16 -4.14 6.41
N TRP A 74 -8.47 -4.11 5.13
CA TRP A 74 -7.88 -4.97 4.10
C TRP A 74 -6.98 -4.18 3.17
N THR A 75 -5.92 -4.82 2.71
CA THR A 75 -5.09 -4.28 1.61
C THR A 75 -5.69 -4.57 0.23
N GLU A 76 -6.57 -5.57 0.14
CA GLU A 76 -7.20 -5.99 -1.11
C GLU A 76 -8.70 -5.64 -1.16
N PRO A 77 -9.18 -5.00 -2.23
CA PRO A 77 -10.57 -4.55 -2.34
C PRO A 77 -11.58 -5.72 -2.36
N GLN A 78 -11.20 -6.86 -2.91
CA GLN A 78 -12.09 -8.03 -3.03
C GLN A 78 -12.43 -8.63 -1.66
N GLU A 79 -11.48 -8.59 -0.71
CA GLU A 79 -11.73 -9.06 0.65
C GLU A 79 -12.73 -8.16 1.38
N ALA A 80 -12.59 -6.85 1.22
CA ALA A 80 -13.55 -5.88 1.75
C ALA A 80 -14.94 -6.06 1.12
N GLN A 81 -15.03 -6.36 -0.18
CA GLN A 81 -16.30 -6.67 -0.85
C GLN A 81 -16.98 -7.93 -0.28
N ALA A 82 -16.21 -9.00 -0.05
CA ALA A 82 -16.73 -10.22 0.56
C ALA A 82 -17.24 -9.96 1.99
N ALA A 83 -16.50 -9.19 2.77
CA ALA A 83 -16.88 -8.80 4.13
C ALA A 83 -18.11 -7.87 4.15
N LEU A 84 -18.26 -6.98 3.17
CA LEU A 84 -19.40 -6.08 3.06
C LEU A 84 -20.73 -6.84 2.93
N ALA A 85 -20.75 -7.92 2.16
CA ALA A 85 -21.96 -8.75 2.00
C ALA A 85 -22.42 -9.33 3.35
N GLN A 86 -21.49 -9.76 4.19
CA GLN A 86 -21.76 -10.23 5.55
C GLN A 86 -22.19 -9.09 6.47
N ALA A 87 -21.49 -7.95 6.40
CA ALA A 87 -21.81 -6.78 7.21
C ALA A 87 -23.22 -6.25 6.93
N ARG A 88 -23.65 -6.23 5.67
CA ARG A 88 -24.98 -5.77 5.26
C ARG A 88 -26.13 -6.64 5.75
N ALA A 89 -25.87 -7.90 6.09
CA ALA A 89 -26.88 -8.75 6.71
C ALA A 89 -27.26 -8.25 8.12
N GLN A 90 -26.36 -7.54 8.80
CA GLN A 90 -26.56 -7.01 10.16
C GLN A 90 -26.76 -5.49 10.16
N ARG A 91 -26.11 -4.79 9.22
CA ARG A 91 -26.08 -3.33 9.11
C ARG A 91 -26.30 -2.92 7.64
N PRO A 92 -27.57 -2.79 7.19
CA PRO A 92 -27.88 -2.54 5.78
C PRO A 92 -27.24 -1.28 5.18
N ASP A 93 -26.94 -0.29 6.02
CA ASP A 93 -26.24 0.95 5.64
C ASP A 93 -24.72 0.81 5.53
N ALA A 94 -24.17 -0.38 5.79
CA ALA A 94 -22.74 -0.62 5.65
C ALA A 94 -22.27 -0.39 4.21
N ALA A 95 -21.10 0.23 4.10
CA ALA A 95 -20.39 0.52 2.86
C ALA A 95 -18.89 0.23 3.01
N ILE A 96 -18.16 0.24 1.90
CA ILE A 96 -16.70 0.22 1.92
C ILE A 96 -16.21 1.67 2.01
N GLY A 97 -15.43 1.95 3.05
CA GLY A 97 -14.62 3.15 3.15
C GLY A 97 -13.20 2.87 2.69
N THR A 98 -12.54 3.89 2.16
CA THR A 98 -11.14 3.84 1.76
C THR A 98 -10.29 4.73 2.67
N LEU A 99 -9.06 4.31 2.92
CA LEU A 99 -8.07 5.09 3.66
C LEU A 99 -6.66 4.75 3.18
N PRO A 100 -5.67 5.64 3.34
CA PRO A 100 -4.28 5.30 3.07
C PRO A 100 -3.78 4.16 3.96
N LEU A 101 -2.99 3.23 3.41
CA LEU A 101 -2.48 2.09 4.14
C LEU A 101 -1.55 2.49 5.29
N GLY A 102 -0.80 3.58 5.17
CA GLY A 102 -0.01 4.11 6.29
C GLY A 102 -0.88 4.57 7.47
N LYS A 103 -2.02 5.20 7.19
CA LYS A 103 -3.02 5.55 8.22
C LYS A 103 -3.62 4.28 8.85
N ALA A 104 -3.96 3.28 8.04
CA ALA A 104 -4.42 1.98 8.55
C ALA A 104 -3.37 1.31 9.45
N PHE A 105 -2.11 1.30 9.01
CA PHE A 105 -0.98 0.77 9.77
C PHE A 105 -0.84 1.48 11.13
N ALA A 106 -0.96 2.81 11.16
CA ALA A 106 -0.92 3.58 12.40
C ALA A 106 -2.11 3.27 13.34
N LEU A 107 -3.34 3.16 12.79
CA LEU A 107 -4.55 2.79 13.57
C LEU A 107 -4.42 1.40 14.22
N CYS A 108 -3.74 0.47 13.54
CA CYS A 108 -3.48 -0.87 14.04
C CYS A 108 -2.30 -0.95 15.04
N GLU A 109 -1.72 0.18 15.43
CA GLU A 109 -0.48 0.25 16.24
C GLU A 109 0.67 -0.54 15.61
N GLY A 110 0.70 -0.56 14.28
CA GLY A 110 1.62 -1.35 13.48
C GLY A 110 1.06 -2.73 13.12
N TRP A 111 1.92 -3.75 13.20
CA TRP A 111 1.59 -5.14 12.85
C TRP A 111 1.19 -5.98 14.06
N ALA A 112 0.72 -5.35 15.14
CA ALA A 112 0.36 -6.04 16.36
C ALA A 112 -0.58 -7.21 16.01
N GLN A 113 -0.09 -8.44 16.18
CA GLN A 113 -0.96 -9.60 16.15
C GLN A 113 -1.98 -9.40 17.26
N ALA A 114 -3.25 -9.60 16.93
CA ALA A 114 -4.38 -9.45 17.83
C ALA A 114 -4.17 -10.28 19.11
N ALA A 115 -3.50 -9.69 20.10
CA ALA A 115 -3.50 -10.09 21.50
C ALA A 115 -4.43 -9.14 22.29
N GLY A 116 -5.46 -8.59 21.62
CA GLY A 116 -6.50 -7.76 22.23
C GLY A 116 -6.14 -6.28 22.48
N ALA A 117 -4.99 -5.77 22.05
CA ALA A 117 -4.57 -4.39 22.32
C ALA A 117 -5.27 -3.33 21.44
N SER A 118 -5.52 -3.63 20.16
CA SER A 118 -6.11 -2.69 19.20
C SER A 118 -7.52 -3.06 18.79
N ARG A 119 -8.37 -2.03 18.63
CA ARG A 119 -9.72 -2.14 18.04
C ARG A 119 -9.68 -2.25 16.51
N PHE A 120 -8.49 -2.17 15.92
CA PHE A 120 -8.24 -2.26 14.48
C PHE A 120 -7.30 -3.40 14.17
N ARG A 121 -7.56 -4.07 13.04
CA ARG A 121 -6.70 -5.14 12.53
C ARG A 121 -6.49 -4.97 11.03
N LEU A 122 -5.24 -4.96 10.62
CA LEU A 122 -4.86 -5.05 9.20
C LEU A 122 -4.80 -6.52 8.79
N GLN A 123 -5.48 -6.86 7.69
CA GLN A 123 -5.64 -8.23 7.20
C GLN A 123 -5.28 -8.33 5.72
N ALA A 124 -4.67 -9.46 5.36
CA ALA A 124 -4.45 -9.88 3.98
C ALA A 124 -4.91 -11.33 3.80
N HIS A 125 -5.27 -11.67 2.56
CA HIS A 125 -5.87 -12.92 2.13
C HIS A 125 -5.16 -14.18 2.67
N SER A 126 -3.82 -14.19 2.67
CA SER A 126 -3.02 -15.38 2.96
C SER A 126 -2.36 -15.38 4.35
N LYS A 127 -2.74 -14.47 5.27
CA LYS A 127 -2.00 -14.15 6.52
C LYS A 127 -0.58 -13.59 6.29
N VAL A 128 -0.18 -13.45 5.04
CA VAL A 128 1.07 -12.87 4.53
C VAL A 128 0.68 -11.66 3.72
N PHE A 129 1.48 -10.60 3.77
CA PHE A 129 1.30 -9.41 2.92
C PHE A 129 2.33 -9.48 1.80
N PRO A 130 2.07 -10.23 0.70
CA PRO A 130 3.08 -10.46 -0.32
C PRO A 130 3.41 -9.16 -1.05
N LEU A 131 4.70 -8.92 -1.18
CA LEU A 131 5.29 -7.89 -2.02
C LEU A 131 6.14 -8.57 -3.07
N PHE A 132 6.02 -8.10 -4.30
CA PHE A 132 6.76 -8.60 -5.43
C PHE A 132 7.80 -7.55 -5.82
N LEU A 133 9.06 -7.96 -5.87
CA LEU A 133 10.19 -7.13 -6.24
C LEU A 133 10.84 -7.75 -7.48
N CYS A 134 11.05 -6.92 -8.49
CA CYS A 134 11.69 -7.27 -9.75
C CYS A 134 12.86 -6.31 -9.94
N GLU A 135 14.09 -6.81 -9.75
CA GLU A 135 15.31 -5.99 -9.82
C GLU A 135 15.47 -5.38 -11.22
N GLU A 136 15.05 -6.11 -12.24
CA GLU A 136 15.12 -5.73 -13.65
C GLU A 136 14.16 -4.57 -14.01
N LEU A 137 13.16 -4.28 -13.18
CA LEU A 137 12.31 -3.09 -13.30
C LEU A 137 12.84 -1.88 -12.52
N SER A 138 13.92 -2.06 -11.76
CA SER A 138 14.48 -1.01 -10.92
C SER A 138 15.46 -0.14 -11.72
N THR A 139 15.52 1.14 -11.33
CA THR A 139 16.48 2.13 -11.81
C THR A 139 17.17 2.80 -10.64
N ASP A 140 18.20 3.61 -10.90
CA ASP A 140 18.88 4.41 -9.88
C ASP A 140 17.95 5.40 -9.14
N GLU A 141 16.76 5.66 -9.69
CA GLU A 141 15.79 6.60 -9.14
C GLU A 141 14.52 5.94 -8.60
N CYS A 142 14.26 4.68 -8.95
CA CYS A 142 13.01 4.00 -8.61
C CYS A 142 13.24 2.49 -8.46
N MET A 143 12.84 1.94 -7.32
CA MET A 143 12.71 0.51 -7.08
C MET A 143 11.22 0.22 -6.83
N PRO A 144 10.48 -0.23 -7.86
CA PRO A 144 9.05 -0.50 -7.72
C PRO A 144 8.82 -1.79 -6.91
N ILE A 145 7.91 -1.70 -5.95
CA ILE A 145 7.46 -2.81 -5.12
C ILE A 145 5.96 -2.98 -5.32
N PHE A 146 5.54 -4.14 -5.81
CA PHE A 146 4.16 -4.40 -6.20
C PHE A 146 3.43 -5.19 -5.11
N LEU A 147 2.15 -4.89 -4.87
CA LEU A 147 1.30 -5.68 -3.97
C LEU A 147 0.72 -6.92 -4.65
N SER A 148 0.73 -6.96 -5.98
CA SER A 148 0.22 -8.10 -6.74
C SER A 148 1.19 -8.55 -7.84
N ARG A 149 1.24 -9.85 -8.07
CA ARG A 149 1.99 -10.43 -9.18
C ARG A 149 1.46 -9.95 -10.53
N ALA A 150 0.15 -9.74 -10.65
CA ALA A 150 -0.47 -9.31 -11.90
C ALA A 150 0.00 -7.91 -12.30
N GLU A 151 0.07 -6.97 -11.36
CA GLU A 151 0.56 -5.61 -11.63
C GLU A 151 2.04 -5.59 -12.00
N MET A 152 2.85 -6.42 -11.33
CA MET A 152 4.26 -6.58 -11.69
C MET A 152 4.41 -7.09 -13.12
N VAL A 153 3.62 -8.10 -13.52
CA VAL A 153 3.63 -8.63 -14.90
C VAL A 153 3.16 -7.57 -15.89
N ALA A 154 2.07 -6.86 -15.61
CA ALA A 154 1.55 -5.80 -16.49
C ALA A 154 2.58 -4.69 -16.69
N THR A 155 3.24 -4.25 -15.61
CA THR A 155 4.32 -3.24 -15.65
C THR A 155 5.51 -3.74 -16.48
N TRP A 156 5.85 -5.03 -16.35
CA TRP A 156 6.89 -5.66 -17.15
C TRP A 156 6.55 -5.68 -18.64
N GLU A 157 5.35 -6.09 -19.00
CA GLU A 157 4.87 -6.13 -20.38
C GLU A 157 4.90 -4.74 -21.01
N GLU A 158 4.48 -3.71 -20.26
CA GLU A 158 4.55 -2.33 -20.74
C GLU A 158 6.00 -1.86 -20.95
N ALA A 159 6.91 -2.18 -20.02
CA ALA A 159 8.34 -1.90 -20.19
C ALA A 159 8.91 -2.59 -21.44
N MET A 160 8.56 -3.86 -21.65
CA MET A 160 8.97 -4.63 -22.82
C MET A 160 8.47 -3.98 -24.12
N GLN A 161 7.21 -3.56 -24.19
CA GLN A 161 6.65 -2.87 -25.34
C GLN A 161 7.40 -1.57 -25.64
N ARG A 162 7.66 -0.73 -24.62
CA ARG A 162 8.42 0.52 -24.77
C ARG A 162 9.86 0.30 -25.25
N SER A 163 10.46 -0.83 -24.88
CA SER A 163 11.81 -1.21 -25.33
C SER A 163 11.86 -1.78 -26.75
N GLY A 164 10.72 -1.94 -27.43
CA GLY A 164 10.62 -2.62 -28.71
C GLY A 164 10.91 -4.13 -28.62
N GLY A 165 10.55 -4.77 -27.51
CA GLY A 165 10.73 -6.21 -27.29
C GLY A 165 12.16 -6.62 -26.92
N ARG A 166 13.02 -5.68 -26.50
CA ARG A 166 14.44 -5.93 -26.21
C ARG A 166 14.72 -6.33 -24.75
N LEU A 167 13.71 -6.28 -23.88
CA LEU A 167 13.84 -6.73 -22.51
C LEU A 167 13.61 -8.25 -22.42
N ASN A 168 14.57 -8.97 -21.84
CA ASN A 168 14.42 -10.39 -21.51
C ASN A 168 13.50 -10.53 -20.29
N PRO A 169 12.60 -11.53 -20.24
CA PRO A 169 11.76 -11.80 -19.08
C PRO A 169 12.56 -11.75 -17.76
N PRO A 170 11.94 -11.33 -16.64
CA PRO A 170 12.66 -11.21 -15.40
C PRO A 170 13.05 -12.60 -14.89
N ASP A 171 14.33 -12.77 -14.61
CA ASP A 171 14.90 -14.03 -14.13
C ASP A 171 14.89 -14.09 -12.60
N LYS A 172 14.79 -12.93 -11.93
CA LYS A 172 14.83 -12.80 -10.47
C LYS A 172 13.59 -12.12 -9.91
N LEU A 173 12.59 -12.93 -9.58
CA LEU A 173 11.45 -12.48 -8.78
C LEU A 173 11.71 -12.73 -7.29
N THR A 174 11.78 -11.66 -6.50
CA THR A 174 11.80 -11.77 -5.03
C THR A 174 10.39 -11.53 -4.48
N VAL A 175 9.94 -12.43 -3.62
CA VAL A 175 8.69 -12.26 -2.86
C VAL A 175 9.02 -12.02 -1.40
N LEU A 176 8.52 -10.92 -0.84
CA LEU A 176 8.78 -10.50 0.54
C LEU A 176 7.45 -10.26 1.27
N ASP A 177 7.42 -10.46 2.59
CA ASP A 177 6.28 -10.00 3.39
C ASP A 177 6.44 -8.51 3.73
N LEU A 178 5.39 -7.71 3.56
CA LEU A 178 5.38 -6.28 3.89
C LEU A 178 5.80 -6.00 5.34
N ARG A 179 5.48 -6.89 6.28
CA ARG A 179 5.93 -6.80 7.67
C ARG A 179 7.44 -6.85 7.78
N LEU A 180 8.07 -7.73 7.01
CA LEU A 180 9.53 -7.87 6.98
C LEU A 180 10.17 -6.65 6.30
N LEU A 181 9.54 -6.11 5.25
CA LEU A 181 10.02 -4.86 4.63
C LEU A 181 9.96 -3.69 5.63
N VAL A 182 8.84 -3.53 6.34
CA VAL A 182 8.68 -2.49 7.37
C VAL A 182 9.70 -2.68 8.50
N ALA A 183 9.94 -3.91 8.95
CA ALA A 183 10.97 -4.18 9.95
C ALA A 183 12.37 -3.78 9.45
N ARG A 184 12.70 -4.03 8.18
CA ARG A 184 13.96 -3.58 7.58
C ARG A 184 14.05 -2.05 7.49
N MET A 185 12.95 -1.38 7.11
CA MET A 185 12.89 0.09 7.12
C MET A 185 13.18 0.67 8.51
N GLN A 186 12.68 0.02 9.57
CA GLN A 186 12.91 0.44 10.96
C GLN A 186 14.33 0.16 11.47
N GLN A 187 15.01 -0.84 10.92
CA GLN A 187 16.37 -1.23 11.33
C GLN A 187 17.45 -0.47 10.56
N GLY A 188 17.10 0.10 9.40
CA GLY A 188 18.08 0.68 8.48
C GLY A 188 18.87 -0.40 7.74
N GLY A 189 20.01 -0.04 7.18
CA GLY A 189 20.88 -0.93 6.40
C GLY A 189 21.16 -0.40 4.99
N ILE A 190 21.85 -1.19 4.16
CA ILE A 190 22.50 -0.75 2.90
C ILE A 190 21.52 -0.17 1.86
N GLN A 191 20.21 -0.35 2.05
CA GLN A 191 19.18 0.12 1.15
C GLN A 191 18.97 1.63 1.25
N ASP A 192 18.93 2.32 0.09
CA ASP A 192 18.32 3.65 -0.01
C ASP A 192 16.79 3.48 -0.05
N TRP A 193 16.09 3.92 0.99
CA TRP A 193 14.64 3.83 1.04
C TRP A 193 13.94 4.87 0.15
N SER A 194 14.62 5.96 -0.25
CA SER A 194 14.00 7.03 -1.04
C SER A 194 13.61 6.58 -2.45
N VAL A 195 14.33 5.60 -3.01
CA VAL A 195 14.06 5.04 -4.34
C VAL A 195 12.92 4.01 -4.31
N VAL A 196 12.59 3.42 -3.15
CA VAL A 196 11.46 2.48 -3.06
C VAL A 196 10.17 3.19 -3.42
N LYS A 197 9.37 2.62 -4.33
CA LYS A 197 8.03 3.12 -4.67
C LYS A 197 7.04 1.99 -4.60
N PHE A 198 5.95 2.19 -3.86
CA PHE A 198 4.90 1.20 -3.79
C PHE A 198 3.98 1.36 -5.00
N VAL A 199 3.70 0.25 -5.67
CA VAL A 199 2.80 0.21 -6.81
C VAL A 199 1.52 -0.50 -6.37
N GLY A 200 0.45 0.28 -6.23
CA GLY A 200 -0.90 -0.21 -5.96
C GLY A 200 -1.49 -0.91 -7.19
N THR A 201 -2.69 -1.46 -7.03
CA THR A 201 -3.40 -2.12 -8.14
C THR A 201 -4.42 -1.18 -8.77
N ASP A 202 -4.63 -1.29 -10.08
CA ASP A 202 -5.64 -0.49 -10.79
C ASP A 202 -7.03 -0.65 -10.15
N ARG A 203 -7.34 -1.87 -9.72
CA ARG A 203 -8.60 -2.18 -9.04
C ARG A 203 -8.75 -1.45 -7.71
N ALA A 204 -7.67 -1.33 -6.96
CA ALA A 204 -7.68 -0.66 -5.69
C ALA A 204 -7.89 0.85 -5.87
N TYR A 205 -7.23 1.47 -6.86
CA TYR A 205 -7.45 2.89 -7.19
C TYR A 205 -8.84 3.15 -7.76
N ALA A 206 -9.36 2.28 -8.64
CA ALA A 206 -10.71 2.40 -9.17
C ALA A 206 -11.78 2.40 -8.06
N MET A 207 -11.58 1.60 -7.00
CA MET A 207 -12.48 1.61 -5.84
C MET A 207 -12.39 2.91 -5.02
N VAL A 208 -11.20 3.52 -4.93
CA VAL A 208 -11.03 4.84 -4.30
C VAL A 208 -11.76 5.92 -5.09
N GLU A 209 -11.58 5.95 -6.41
CA GLU A 209 -12.24 6.92 -7.29
C GLU A 209 -13.76 6.79 -7.23
N GLU A 210 -14.28 5.57 -7.26
CA GLU A 210 -15.71 5.32 -7.14
C GLU A 210 -16.27 5.76 -5.78
N GLY A 211 -15.54 5.49 -4.69
CA GLY A 211 -15.92 5.98 -3.35
C GLY A 211 -15.96 7.51 -3.26
N GLN A 212 -14.98 8.20 -3.85
CA GLN A 212 -14.94 9.66 -3.90
C GLN A 212 -16.06 10.26 -4.76
N ARG A 213 -16.40 9.61 -5.87
CA ARG A 213 -17.53 10.00 -6.73
C ARG A 213 -18.85 9.91 -5.96
N GLN A 214 -19.10 8.80 -5.28
CA GLN A 214 -20.32 8.59 -4.50
C GLN A 214 -20.47 9.61 -3.35
N GLU A 215 -19.37 10.03 -2.72
CA GLU A 215 -19.40 11.08 -1.70
C GLU A 215 -19.75 12.45 -2.29
N THR A 216 -19.22 12.77 -3.47
CA THR A 216 -19.48 14.05 -4.16
C THR A 216 -20.93 14.14 -4.64
N GLU A 217 -21.52 13.02 -5.06
CA GLU A 217 -22.89 12.94 -5.56
C GLU A 217 -23.94 12.79 -4.43
N ARG A 218 -23.51 12.60 -3.18
CA ARG A 218 -24.44 12.43 -2.05
C ARG A 218 -25.18 13.75 -1.79
N PRO A 219 -26.52 13.78 -1.86
CA PRO A 219 -27.28 14.99 -1.57
C PRO A 219 -27.03 15.42 -0.11
N PRO A 220 -26.98 16.73 0.16
CA PRO A 220 -26.80 17.23 1.51
C PRO A 220 -27.93 16.71 2.41
N PRO A 221 -27.64 16.44 3.70
CA PRO A 221 -28.66 16.04 4.65
C PRO A 221 -29.76 17.13 4.69
N LEU A 222 -31.01 16.70 4.62
CA LEU A 222 -32.16 17.58 4.79
C LEU A 222 -32.14 18.12 6.23
N GLU A 223 -32.08 19.45 6.38
CA GLU A 223 -32.19 20.15 7.67
C GLU A 223 -33.58 20.03 8.27
#